data_AF-A0A3D0XCR1-F1
#
_entry.id   AF-A0A3D0XCR1-F1
#
_cell.length_a   1.000
_cell.length_b   1.000
_cell.length_c   1.000
_cell.angle_alpha   90.00
_cell.angle_beta   90.00
_cell.angle_gamma   90.00
#
_symmetry.space_group_name_H-M   'P 1'
#
loop_
_entity.id
_entity.type
_entity.pdbx_description
1 polymer ?
#
loop_
_entity_poly.entity_id
_entity_poly.type
_entity_poly.pdbx_seq_one_letter_code
_entity_poly.pdbx_strand_id
1 'polypeptide(L)'
;MDSFSSMKNKLSAIGIYNIENGSNIYNELKAYSVELDRIFSELDTMLREYFIETAQSYGITLREKFLGREKTEYSLEKRREMLKIQQQMMGGECTPKSFEKFLKGCGLTNVQVSESFARQRMAVNISDELSSAAKKEIEEKVNAEVPAQILVTFNYSE
;
A
#
# COMPACT_ATOMS: atom_id res chain seq x y z
N MET A 1 -12.66 -15.93 19.18
CA MET A 1 -13.88 -16.49 19.81
C MET A 1 -14.94 -16.46 18.74
N ASP A 2 -15.54 -17.60 18.39
CA ASP A 2 -16.59 -17.65 17.36
C ASP A 2 -17.85 -16.88 17.80
N SER A 3 -18.60 -16.37 16.83
CA SER A 3 -19.81 -15.58 17.11
C SER A 3 -20.87 -16.39 17.86
N PHE A 4 -20.95 -17.70 17.60
CA PHE A 4 -21.86 -18.62 18.30
C PHE A 4 -21.63 -18.64 19.81
N SER A 5 -20.39 -18.87 20.24
CA SER A 5 -20.01 -18.91 21.65
C SER A 5 -20.25 -17.56 22.32
N SER A 6 -20.00 -16.46 21.61
CA SER A 6 -20.31 -15.11 22.10
C SER A 6 -21.81 -14.94 22.36
N MET A 7 -22.66 -15.28 21.40
CA MET A 7 -24.12 -15.19 21.53
C MET A 7 -24.66 -16.13 22.61
N LYS A 8 -24.23 -17.39 22.61
CA LYS A 8 -24.61 -18.39 23.61
C LYS A 8 -24.28 -17.92 25.02
N ASN A 9 -23.07 -17.42 25.26
CA ASN A 9 -22.66 -16.95 26.59
C ASN A 9 -23.50 -15.75 27.06
N LYS A 10 -23.78 -14.81 26.16
CA LYS A 10 -24.61 -13.63 26.48
C LYS A 10 -26.05 -14.01 26.81
N LEU A 11 -26.64 -14.95 26.07
CA LEU A 11 -28.04 -15.37 26.28
C LEU A 11 -28.19 -16.33 27.46
N SER A 12 -27.23 -17.24 27.67
CA SER A 12 -27.22 -18.13 28.83
C SER A 12 -27.20 -17.36 30.16
N ALA A 13 -26.54 -16.20 30.20
CA ALA A 13 -26.49 -15.35 31.39
C ALA A 13 -27.87 -14.78 31.80
N ILE A 14 -28.83 -14.72 30.87
CA ILE A 14 -30.18 -14.19 31.12
C ILE A 14 -31.07 -15.27 31.77
N GLY A 15 -30.84 -16.55 31.48
CA GLY A 15 -31.57 -17.68 32.08
C GLY A 15 -33.01 -17.87 31.59
N ILE A 16 -33.46 -17.14 30.56
CA ILE A 16 -34.85 -17.20 30.05
C ILE A 16 -34.96 -18.10 28.80
N TYR A 17 -33.86 -18.28 28.06
CA TYR A 17 -33.83 -19.00 26.78
C TYR A 17 -33.36 -20.45 26.95
N ASN A 18 -34.04 -21.39 26.29
CA ASN A 18 -33.54 -22.76 26.15
C ASN A 18 -32.52 -22.82 24.99
N ILE A 19 -31.23 -22.98 25.33
CA ILE A 19 -30.11 -22.98 24.38
C ILE A 19 -29.39 -24.36 24.39
N GLU A 20 -30.10 -25.40 24.82
CA GLU A 20 -29.59 -26.77 24.74
C GLU A 20 -29.46 -27.22 23.28
N ASN A 21 -28.55 -28.15 23.04
CA ASN A 21 -28.32 -28.71 21.70
C ASN A 21 -29.64 -29.29 21.16
N GLY A 22 -30.06 -28.83 19.98
CA GLY A 22 -31.29 -29.28 19.33
C GLY A 22 -32.54 -28.45 19.61
N SER A 23 -32.48 -27.46 20.51
CA SER A 23 -33.55 -26.46 20.66
C SER A 23 -33.67 -25.56 19.42
N ASN A 24 -34.86 -24.99 19.20
CA ASN A 24 -35.10 -24.06 18.08
C ASN A 24 -34.15 -22.86 18.14
N ILE A 25 -33.98 -22.28 19.34
CA ILE A 25 -33.10 -21.12 19.57
C ILE A 25 -31.64 -21.50 19.31
N TYR A 26 -31.20 -22.70 19.71
CA TYR A 26 -29.85 -23.16 19.40
C TYR A 26 -29.59 -23.24 17.90
N ASN A 27 -30.54 -23.80 17.13
CA ASN A 27 -30.42 -23.92 15.68
C ASN A 27 -30.43 -22.55 15.00
N GLU A 28 -31.25 -21.62 15.49
CA GLU A 28 -31.29 -20.22 15.03
C GLU A 28 -29.96 -19.50 15.28
N LEU A 29 -29.40 -19.60 16.49
CA LEU A 29 -28.10 -19.03 16.82
C LEU A 29 -26.97 -19.60 15.96
N LYS A 30 -27.04 -20.90 15.62
CA LYS A 30 -26.10 -21.51 14.67
C LYS A 30 -26.25 -20.95 13.26
N ALA A 31 -27.47 -20.74 12.79
CA ALA A 31 -27.69 -20.14 11.48
C ALA A 31 -27.13 -18.72 11.43
N TYR A 32 -27.37 -17.92 12.47
CA TYR A 32 -26.83 -16.57 12.58
C TYR A 32 -25.31 -16.54 12.70
N SER A 33 -24.71 -17.47 13.43
CA SER A 33 -23.26 -17.48 13.61
C SER A 33 -22.52 -17.68 12.29
N VAL A 34 -23.06 -18.49 11.36
CA VAL A 34 -22.43 -18.72 10.05
C VAL A 34 -22.26 -17.40 9.29
N GLU A 35 -23.31 -16.59 9.20
CA GLU A 35 -23.25 -15.33 8.45
C GLU A 35 -22.45 -14.25 9.20
N LEU A 36 -22.56 -14.21 10.53
CA LEU A 36 -21.76 -13.29 11.33
C LEU A 36 -20.26 -13.60 11.24
N ASP A 37 -19.86 -14.86 11.34
CA ASP A 37 -18.46 -15.28 11.22
C ASP A 37 -17.91 -14.96 9.82
N ARG A 38 -18.75 -15.08 8.77
CA ARG A 38 -18.40 -14.63 7.42
C ARG A 38 -18.12 -13.13 7.39
N ILE A 39 -19.03 -12.29 7.91
CA ILE A 39 -18.86 -10.83 7.94
C ILE A 39 -17.62 -10.44 8.74
N PHE A 40 -17.35 -11.08 9.88
CA PHE A 40 -16.14 -10.85 10.67
C PHE A 40 -14.88 -11.20 9.87
N SER A 41 -14.89 -12.31 9.14
CA SER A 41 -13.76 -12.71 8.29
C SER A 41 -13.50 -11.72 7.14
N GLU A 42 -14.57 -11.17 6.56
CA GLU A 42 -14.48 -10.10 5.55
C GLU A 42 -13.89 -8.81 6.15
N LEU A 43 -14.36 -8.41 7.34
CA LEU A 43 -13.84 -7.25 8.07
C LEU A 43 -12.37 -7.41 8.46
N ASP A 44 -11.96 -8.58 8.93
CA ASP A 44 -10.55 -8.88 9.25
C ASP A 44 -9.68 -8.78 8.00
N THR A 45 -10.19 -9.25 6.86
CA THR A 45 -9.51 -9.10 5.57
C THR A 45 -9.40 -7.63 5.16
N MET A 46 -10.46 -6.85 5.32
CA MET A 46 -10.43 -5.41 5.05
C MET A 46 -9.43 -4.68 5.94
N LEU A 47 -9.42 -4.94 7.24
CA LEU A 47 -8.48 -4.32 8.19
C LEU A 47 -7.03 -4.70 7.87
N ARG A 48 -6.79 -5.96 7.51
CA ARG A 48 -5.47 -6.43 7.05
C ARG A 48 -5.02 -5.69 5.80
N GLU A 49 -5.90 -5.52 4.82
CA GLU A 49 -5.57 -4.84 3.55
C GLU A 49 -5.52 -3.31 3.67
N TYR A 50 -6.04 -2.75 4.77
CA TYR A 50 -6.08 -1.32 5.03
C TYR A 50 -4.71 -0.74 5.37
N PHE A 51 -3.82 -1.43 6.07
CA PHE A 51 -2.48 -0.90 6.36
C PHE A 51 -1.44 -1.48 5.42
N ILE A 52 -0.50 -0.65 4.93
CA ILE A 52 0.56 -1.11 4.01
C ILE A 52 1.34 -2.28 4.62
N GLU A 53 1.59 -2.24 5.93
CA GLU A 53 2.37 -3.27 6.62
C GLU A 53 1.70 -4.65 6.62
N THR A 54 0.37 -4.66 6.69
CA THR A 54 -0.42 -5.89 6.81
C THR A 54 -1.02 -6.32 5.48
N ALA A 55 -1.11 -5.43 4.48
CA ALA A 55 -1.79 -5.68 3.21
C ALA A 55 -1.07 -6.72 2.36
N GLN A 56 -1.79 -7.74 1.87
CA GLN A 56 -1.21 -8.88 1.16
C GLN A 56 -1.67 -8.98 -0.29
N SER A 57 -2.78 -8.34 -0.64
CA SER A 57 -3.46 -8.56 -1.91
C SER A 57 -3.97 -7.23 -2.50
N TYR A 58 -5.29 -7.05 -2.56
CA TYR A 58 -5.91 -5.90 -3.22
C TYR A 58 -5.53 -4.57 -2.56
N GLY A 59 -5.21 -4.57 -1.26
CA GLY A 59 -4.80 -3.36 -0.56
C GLY A 59 -3.50 -2.77 -1.10
N ILE A 60 -2.59 -3.61 -1.60
CA ILE A 60 -1.36 -3.18 -2.27
C ILE A 60 -1.67 -2.73 -3.70
N THR A 61 -2.38 -3.58 -4.46
CA THR A 61 -2.68 -3.33 -5.87
C THR A 61 -3.47 -2.03 -6.09
N LEU A 62 -4.46 -1.73 -5.24
CA LEU A 62 -5.23 -0.48 -5.35
C LEU A 62 -4.38 0.77 -5.09
N ARG A 63 -3.45 0.70 -4.13
CA ARG A 63 -2.53 1.81 -3.83
C ARG A 63 -1.53 2.05 -4.95
N GLU A 64 -1.05 0.98 -5.56
CA GLU A 64 -0.17 1.08 -6.72
C GLU A 64 -0.88 1.67 -7.94
N LYS A 65 -2.15 1.29 -8.19
CA LYS A 65 -2.98 1.94 -9.21
C LYS A 65 -3.16 3.43 -8.95
N PHE A 66 -3.39 3.80 -7.70
CA PHE A 66 -3.49 5.22 -7.31
C PHE A 66 -2.19 5.99 -7.63
N LEU A 67 -1.03 5.35 -7.51
CA LEU A 67 0.28 5.92 -7.83
C LEU A 67 0.70 5.74 -9.30
N GLY A 68 -0.17 5.17 -10.13
CA GLY A 68 -0.05 5.10 -11.59
C GLY A 68 0.08 3.69 -12.18
N ARG A 69 0.70 2.73 -11.49
CA ARG A 69 0.97 1.39 -12.05
C ARG A 69 1.14 0.32 -10.99
N GLU A 70 0.58 -0.87 -11.26
CA GLU A 70 0.85 -2.10 -10.51
C GLU A 70 2.29 -2.60 -10.71
N LYS A 71 2.94 -2.95 -9.61
CA LYS A 71 4.35 -3.35 -9.54
C LYS A 71 4.47 -4.87 -9.35
N THR A 72 3.78 -5.65 -10.18
CA THR A 72 3.70 -7.11 -10.07
C THR A 72 5.04 -7.82 -10.26
N GLU A 73 6.01 -7.15 -10.88
CA GLU A 73 7.37 -7.64 -11.05
C GLU A 73 8.20 -7.70 -9.75
N TYR A 74 7.75 -7.04 -8.68
CA TYR A 74 8.45 -7.01 -7.40
C TYR A 74 7.80 -7.93 -6.35
N SER A 75 8.60 -8.36 -5.37
CA SER A 75 8.09 -9.10 -4.21
C SER A 75 7.13 -8.23 -3.38
N LEU A 76 6.21 -8.87 -2.65
CA LEU A 76 5.25 -8.17 -1.78
C LEU A 76 5.95 -7.24 -0.77
N GLU A 77 7.04 -7.70 -0.16
CA GLU A 77 7.84 -6.91 0.77
C GLU A 77 8.39 -5.66 0.10
N LYS A 78 8.97 -5.81 -1.11
CA LYS A 78 9.52 -4.67 -1.83
C LYS A 78 8.44 -3.68 -2.26
N ARG A 79 7.27 -4.18 -2.65
CA ARG A 79 6.09 -3.36 -2.95
C ARG A 79 5.66 -2.52 -1.74
N ARG A 80 5.60 -3.12 -0.55
CA ARG A 80 5.30 -2.41 0.70
C ARG A 80 6.34 -1.33 1.02
N GLU A 81 7.63 -1.63 0.89
CA GLU A 81 8.70 -0.64 1.09
C GLU A 81 8.55 0.57 0.16
N MET A 82 8.34 0.30 -1.14
CA MET A 82 8.15 1.34 -2.15
C MET A 82 6.93 2.21 -1.84
N LEU A 83 5.78 1.59 -1.50
CA LEU A 83 4.56 2.31 -1.14
C LEU A 83 4.72 3.19 0.10
N LYS A 84 5.41 2.70 1.14
CA LYS A 84 5.70 3.50 2.33
C LYS A 84 6.49 4.75 1.97
N ILE A 85 7.52 4.62 1.16
CA ILE A 85 8.35 5.75 0.73
C ILE A 85 7.50 6.73 -0.09
N GLN A 86 6.78 6.24 -1.10
CA GLN A 86 6.01 7.11 -2.00
C GLN A 86 4.91 7.89 -1.25
N GLN A 87 4.18 7.25 -0.32
CA GLN A 87 3.15 7.93 0.45
C GLN A 87 3.70 8.89 1.52
N GLN A 88 4.92 8.67 2.01
CA GLN A 88 5.59 9.60 2.93
C GLN A 88 6.15 10.85 2.24
N MET A 89 6.54 10.73 0.97
CA MET A 89 7.23 11.81 0.25
C MET A 89 6.28 12.81 -0.41
N MET A 90 4.96 12.60 -0.34
CA MET A 90 3.95 13.55 -0.84
C MET A 90 4.03 14.85 -0.03
N GLY A 91 4.56 15.92 -0.63
CA GLY A 91 4.83 17.19 0.05
C GLY A 91 6.13 17.24 0.86
N GLY A 92 7.10 16.39 0.54
CA GLY A 92 8.43 16.40 1.16
C GLY A 92 9.28 17.62 0.80
N GLU A 93 10.46 17.72 1.43
CA GLU A 93 11.41 18.81 1.16
C GLU A 93 11.91 18.77 -0.30
N CYS A 94 12.02 19.92 -0.95
CA CYS A 94 12.61 20.06 -2.27
C CYS A 94 14.15 20.06 -2.20
N THR A 95 14.75 18.90 -1.87
CA THR A 95 16.21 18.71 -1.82
C THR A 95 16.67 17.51 -2.65
N PRO A 96 17.94 17.46 -3.11
CA PRO A 96 18.45 16.32 -3.87
C PRO A 96 18.28 14.99 -3.14
N LYS A 97 18.53 14.97 -1.82
CA LYS A 97 18.38 13.77 -0.99
C LYS A 97 16.93 13.30 -0.90
N SER A 98 15.98 14.23 -0.83
CA SER A 98 14.55 13.90 -0.89
C SER A 98 14.18 13.32 -2.25
N PHE A 99 14.69 13.89 -3.35
CA PHE A 99 14.49 13.35 -4.69
C PHE A 99 15.11 11.95 -4.86
N GLU A 100 16.31 11.70 -4.34
CA GLU A 100 16.90 10.36 -4.32
C GLU A 100 16.01 9.36 -3.57
N LYS A 101 15.47 9.76 -2.42
CA LYS A 101 14.54 8.91 -1.64
C LYS A 101 13.24 8.65 -2.40
N PHE A 102 12.67 9.67 -3.04
CA PHE A 102 11.49 9.55 -3.89
C PHE A 102 11.73 8.56 -5.05
N LEU A 103 12.88 8.68 -5.72
CA LEU A 103 13.30 7.82 -6.81
C LEU A 103 13.52 6.36 -6.35
N LYS A 104 14.03 6.16 -5.13
CA LYS A 104 14.05 4.83 -4.50
C LYS A 104 12.64 4.25 -4.28
N GLY A 105 11.67 5.09 -3.93
CA GLY A 105 10.25 4.71 -3.88
C GLY A 105 9.68 4.29 -5.24
N CYS A 106 10.24 4.80 -6.34
CA CYS A 106 9.87 4.37 -7.69
C CYS A 106 10.44 3.01 -8.08
N GLY A 107 11.39 2.46 -7.31
CA GLY A 107 12.01 1.16 -7.57
C GLY A 107 13.48 1.25 -7.97
N LEU A 108 14.07 2.44 -7.96
CA LEU A 108 15.49 2.64 -8.27
C LEU A 108 16.37 2.30 -7.07
N THR A 109 17.50 1.66 -7.34
CA THR A 109 18.54 1.33 -6.37
C THR A 109 19.72 2.28 -6.48
N ASN A 110 20.20 2.53 -7.70
CA ASN A 110 21.42 3.30 -7.95
C ASN A 110 21.05 4.61 -8.64
N VAL A 111 20.77 5.62 -7.81
CA VAL A 111 20.41 6.96 -8.28
C VAL A 111 21.14 8.02 -7.50
N GLN A 112 21.62 9.04 -8.20
CA GLN A 112 22.23 10.21 -7.62
C GLN A 112 21.60 11.48 -8.21
N VAL A 113 21.23 12.41 -7.34
CA VAL A 113 20.65 13.69 -7.74
C VAL A 113 21.62 14.81 -7.39
N SER A 114 21.83 15.73 -8.33
CA SER A 114 22.66 16.91 -8.13
C SER A 114 21.97 18.16 -8.65
N GLU A 115 22.19 19.28 -7.96
CA GLU A 115 21.60 20.57 -8.29
C GLU A 115 22.69 21.59 -8.64
N SER A 116 22.40 22.42 -9.63
CA SER A 116 23.22 23.57 -10.01
C SER A 116 22.39 24.85 -9.90
N PHE A 117 22.45 25.48 -8.72
CA PHE A 117 21.66 26.68 -8.41
C PHE A 117 21.89 27.82 -9.41
N ALA A 118 23.16 28.07 -9.77
CA ALA A 118 23.53 29.14 -10.70
C ALA A 118 22.94 28.95 -12.12
N ARG A 119 22.58 27.72 -12.49
CA ARG A 119 22.05 27.37 -13.81
C ARG A 119 20.57 26.98 -13.77
N GLN A 120 19.93 26.96 -12.59
CA GLN A 120 18.56 26.47 -12.38
C GLN A 120 18.35 25.08 -13.00
N ARG A 121 19.32 24.18 -12.78
CA ARG A 121 19.32 22.82 -13.36
C ARG A 121 19.45 21.76 -12.28
N MET A 122 18.79 20.64 -12.51
CA MET A 122 18.93 19.41 -11.73
C MET A 122 19.35 18.27 -12.66
N ALA A 123 20.34 17.48 -12.24
CA ALA A 123 20.75 16.28 -12.96
C ALA A 123 20.41 15.04 -12.13
N VAL A 124 19.72 14.10 -12.78
CA VAL A 124 19.36 12.79 -12.21
C VAL A 124 20.17 11.73 -12.95
N ASN A 125 21.14 11.14 -12.24
CA ASN A 125 21.98 10.09 -12.79
C ASN A 125 21.44 8.74 -12.30
N ILE A 126 21.08 7.86 -13.23
CA ILE A 126 20.46 6.56 -12.96
C ILE A 126 21.38 5.48 -13.53
N SER A 127 21.79 4.55 -12.68
CA SER A 127 22.67 3.44 -13.07
C SER A 127 21.97 2.08 -13.17
N ASP A 128 20.65 2.05 -12.96
CA ASP A 128 19.87 0.82 -13.05
C ASP A 128 19.46 0.53 -14.50
N GLU A 129 19.43 -0.75 -14.88
CA GLU A 129 18.86 -1.19 -16.16
C GLU A 129 17.34 -1.05 -16.14
N LEU A 130 16.81 -0.22 -17.04
CA LEU A 130 15.39 0.13 -17.09
C LEU A 130 14.83 -0.05 -18.49
N SER A 131 13.61 -0.59 -18.57
CA SER A 131 12.83 -0.59 -19.80
C SER A 131 12.48 0.83 -20.23
N SER A 132 12.22 1.04 -21.53
CA SER A 132 11.78 2.33 -22.07
C SER A 132 10.51 2.85 -21.39
N ALA A 133 9.58 1.95 -21.05
CA ALA A 133 8.37 2.29 -20.31
C ALA A 133 8.67 2.80 -18.89
N ALA A 134 9.59 2.14 -18.17
CA ALA A 134 9.99 2.55 -16.83
C ALA A 134 10.73 3.90 -16.85
N LYS A 135 11.61 4.14 -17.83
CA LYS A 135 12.29 5.44 -18.02
C LYS A 135 11.27 6.57 -18.17
N LYS A 136 10.31 6.40 -19.09
CA LYS A 136 9.26 7.40 -19.33
C LYS A 136 8.43 7.69 -18.08
N GLU A 137 8.04 6.67 -17.32
CA GLU A 137 7.27 6.83 -16.09
C GLU A 137 8.05 7.62 -15.02
N ILE A 138 9.35 7.34 -14.87
CA ILE A 138 10.22 8.06 -13.94
C ILE A 138 10.36 9.52 -14.34
N GLU A 139 10.58 9.80 -15.63
CA GLU A 139 10.69 11.16 -16.15
C GLU A 139 9.39 11.95 -15.93
N GLU A 140 8.24 11.36 -16.21
CA GLU A 140 6.92 11.98 -15.96
C GLU A 140 6.73 12.30 -14.46
N LYS A 141 7.08 11.36 -13.59
CA LYS A 141 6.97 11.53 -12.13
C LYS A 141 7.89 12.60 -11.58
N VAL A 142 9.15 12.65 -12.02
CA VAL A 142 10.10 13.68 -11.58
C VAL A 142 9.67 15.06 -12.07
N ASN A 143 9.26 15.18 -13.33
CA ASN A 143 8.82 16.47 -13.88
C ASN A 143 7.53 16.99 -13.23
N ALA A 144 6.68 16.12 -12.69
CA ALA A 144 5.49 16.52 -11.95
C ALA A 144 5.81 17.09 -10.55
N GLU A 145 6.89 16.65 -9.93
CA GLU A 145 7.30 17.06 -8.57
C GLU A 145 8.28 18.25 -8.58
N VAL A 146 9.04 18.43 -9.65
CA VAL A 146 10.03 19.51 -9.76
C VAL A 146 9.36 20.85 -10.11
N PRO A 147 9.77 21.98 -9.49
CA PRO A 147 9.30 23.30 -9.88
C PRO A 147 9.52 23.60 -11.37
N ALA A 148 8.53 24.19 -12.02
CA ALA A 148 8.50 24.40 -13.48
C ALA A 148 9.70 25.19 -14.05
N GLN A 149 10.36 26.03 -13.23
CA GLN A 149 11.54 26.80 -13.64
C GLN A 149 12.86 26.00 -13.62
N ILE A 150 12.88 24.81 -13.03
CA ILE A 150 14.09 23.98 -12.95
C ILE A 150 14.11 23.03 -14.14
N LEU A 151 15.20 23.06 -14.90
CA LEU A 151 15.39 22.15 -16.02
C LEU A 151 16.08 20.86 -15.54
N VAL A 152 15.40 19.72 -15.74
CA VAL A 152 15.89 18.41 -15.33
C VAL A 152 16.58 17.71 -16.50
N THR A 153 17.78 17.17 -16.27
CA THR A 153 18.50 16.32 -17.22
C THR A 153 18.64 14.91 -16.66
N PHE A 154 18.17 13.91 -17.40
CA PHE A 154 18.27 12.50 -17.05
C PHE A 154 19.47 11.87 -17.75
N ASN A 155 20.37 11.28 -16.98
CA ASN A 155 21.52 10.55 -17.49
C ASN A 155 21.37 9.09 -17.08
N TYR A 156 21.18 8.21 -18.07
CA TYR A 156 21.15 6.76 -17.85
C TYR A 156 22.52 6.19 -18.20
N SER A 157 23.09 5.34 -17.36
CA SER A 157 24.23 4.52 -17.79
C SER A 157 23.77 3.56 -18.88
N GLU A 158 24.54 3.47 -19.96
CA GLU A 158 24.37 2.46 -21.00
C GLU A 158 24.66 1.05 -20.47
#